data_AF-A0A1E4ZRC6-F1
#
_entry.id   AF-A0A1E4ZRC6-F1
#
_cell.length_a   1.000
_cell.length_b   1.000
_cell.length_c   1.000
_cell.angle_alpha   90.00
_cell.angle_beta   90.00
_cell.angle_gamma   90.00
#
_symmetry.space_group_name_H-M   'P 1'
#
loop_
_entity.id
_entity.type
_entity.pdbx_description
1 polymer ?
#
loop_
_entity_poly.entity_id
_entity_poly.type
_entity_poly.pdbx_seq_one_letter_code
_entity_poly.pdbx_strand_id
1 'polypeptide(L)'
;MEGFRPDMLLDCRGVKPLTTKTPIHRRNCFRLAVAALTGLSVSCGSGSSEMQVPATGEATPAIVNPLTNPDSGLSNDTQNNDLNDRLLDRSASTTTVLEIDSCFCLAPHTDTTKIYNFTDQKAVLVLTFDNEDIRFDTTARLHLFASTESSEGISLWINNLYSDALFSNAAKPLADFAIADDTISITSRALLESAEATAAEGYDSYRIEFSVDGQSADSAYTLSGFSDTATVHVQSNTGATSG
;
A
#
# COMPACT_ATOMS: atom_id res chain seq x y z
N MET A 1 20.14 -38.53 6.44
CA MET A 1 20.68 -37.23 6.87
C MET A 1 21.54 -36.73 5.73
N GLU A 2 20.93 -35.96 4.82
CA GLU A 2 21.64 -35.24 3.77
C GLU A 2 21.17 -33.79 3.84
N GLY A 3 22.15 -32.88 3.87
CA GLY A 3 21.98 -31.49 4.22
C GLY A 3 21.42 -30.65 3.07
N PHE A 4 20.48 -29.79 3.42
CA PHE A 4 19.99 -28.70 2.59
C PHE A 4 21.07 -27.60 2.55
N ARG A 5 21.49 -27.17 1.35
CA ARG A 5 22.27 -25.95 1.15
C ARG A 5 21.34 -24.84 0.63
N PRO A 6 21.32 -23.64 1.23
CA PRO A 6 20.68 -22.48 0.65
C PRO A 6 21.76 -21.55 0.08
N ASP A 7 22.13 -21.76 -1.18
CA ASP A 7 22.84 -20.77 -1.99
C ASP A 7 22.03 -20.57 -3.28
N MET A 8 21.02 -19.70 -3.23
CA MET A 8 20.46 -19.08 -4.44
C MET A 8 20.88 -17.62 -4.44
N LEU A 9 22.11 -17.41 -4.92
CA LEU A 9 22.59 -16.12 -5.42
C LEU A 9 21.75 -15.74 -6.64
N LEU A 10 20.93 -14.69 -6.57
CA LEU A 10 20.42 -14.03 -7.76
C LEU A 10 21.54 -13.14 -8.32
N ASP A 11 22.13 -13.57 -9.43
CA ASP A 11 23.13 -12.80 -10.18
C ASP A 11 22.43 -11.76 -11.07
N CYS A 12 22.43 -10.49 -10.63
CA CYS A 12 22.03 -9.34 -11.44
C CYS A 12 23.25 -8.55 -11.93
N ARG A 13 24.24 -9.22 -12.54
CA ARG A 13 25.29 -8.53 -13.30
C ARG A 13 24.78 -8.10 -14.67
N GLY A 14 24.51 -6.81 -14.86
CA GLY A 14 24.33 -6.30 -16.21
C GLY A 14 23.81 -4.89 -16.41
N VAL A 15 24.27 -3.88 -15.68
CA VAL A 15 24.11 -2.48 -16.15
C VAL A 15 25.36 -1.66 -15.85
N LYS A 16 26.02 -1.17 -16.91
CA LYS A 16 27.11 -0.20 -16.84
C LYS A 16 26.56 1.18 -16.40
N PRO A 17 27.27 1.94 -15.55
CA PRO A 17 26.81 3.26 -15.17
C PRO A 17 27.03 4.27 -16.30
N LEU A 18 25.96 4.99 -16.66
CA LEU A 18 26.03 6.23 -17.43
C LEU A 18 26.17 7.39 -16.45
N THR A 19 27.34 8.01 -16.46
CA THR A 19 27.66 9.27 -15.81
C THR A 19 26.87 10.41 -16.45
N THR A 20 26.07 11.14 -15.66
CA THR A 20 25.89 12.60 -15.81
C THR A 20 25.18 13.19 -14.58
N LYS A 21 25.83 14.18 -13.98
CA LYS A 21 25.34 15.05 -12.89
C LYS A 21 24.19 15.94 -13.37
N THR A 22 23.03 15.87 -12.72
CA THR A 22 22.10 17.01 -12.55
C THR A 22 21.22 16.77 -11.31
N PRO A 23 20.96 17.76 -10.44
CA PRO A 23 20.20 17.55 -9.22
C PRO A 23 18.70 17.51 -9.54
N ILE A 24 18.02 16.44 -9.15
CA ILE A 24 16.58 16.30 -9.29
C ILE A 24 15.97 16.37 -7.89
N HIS A 25 15.29 17.47 -7.60
CA HIS A 25 14.24 17.51 -6.56
C HIS A 25 13.21 16.44 -6.89
N ARG A 26 13.21 15.32 -6.16
CA ARG A 26 12.16 14.30 -6.28
C ARG A 26 11.05 14.61 -5.29
N ARG A 27 10.00 15.26 -5.80
CA ARG A 27 8.66 15.17 -5.22
C ARG A 27 8.10 13.79 -5.55
N ASN A 28 7.91 12.96 -4.54
CA ASN A 28 7.17 11.71 -4.68
C ASN A 28 5.67 12.01 -4.83
N CYS A 29 5.21 12.08 -6.07
CA CYS A 29 3.79 12.00 -6.43
C CYS A 29 3.63 10.87 -7.46
N PHE A 30 3.35 9.65 -7.01
CA PHE A 30 2.79 8.61 -7.88
C PHE A 30 1.27 8.61 -7.69
N ARG A 31 0.56 9.39 -8.50
CA ARG A 31 -0.86 9.17 -8.80
C ARG A 31 -0.95 8.85 -10.28
N LEU A 32 -1.19 7.58 -10.60
CA LEU A 32 -1.47 7.13 -11.96
C LEU A 32 -2.92 7.49 -12.29
N ALA A 33 -3.12 8.54 -13.08
CA ALA A 33 -4.41 8.86 -13.68
C ALA A 33 -4.59 8.02 -14.96
N VAL A 34 -5.61 7.17 -14.98
CA VAL A 34 -6.05 6.46 -16.17
C VAL A 34 -6.87 7.43 -17.03
N ALA A 35 -6.31 7.88 -18.15
CA ALA A 35 -7.03 8.62 -19.18
C ALA A 35 -7.44 7.66 -20.30
N ALA A 36 -8.74 7.51 -20.51
CA ALA A 36 -9.32 6.85 -21.66
C ALA A 36 -9.05 7.65 -22.94
N LEU A 37 -8.56 6.99 -23.99
CA LEU A 37 -8.48 7.55 -25.34
C LEU A 37 -9.09 6.56 -26.33
N THR A 38 -10.12 7.06 -26.99
CA THR A 38 -10.89 6.45 -28.07
C THR A 38 -10.08 6.31 -29.35
N GLY A 39 -10.31 5.19 -30.05
CA GLY A 39 -10.52 5.16 -31.50
C GLY A 39 -9.28 5.12 -32.39
N LEU A 40 -9.04 3.97 -33.03
CA LEU A 40 -8.66 3.92 -34.45
C LEU A 40 -8.96 2.53 -35.03
N SER A 41 -9.77 2.53 -36.08
CA SER A 41 -10.16 1.41 -36.92
C SER A 41 -9.05 1.01 -37.88
N VAL A 42 -8.91 -0.29 -38.17
CA VAL A 42 -8.26 -0.78 -39.39
C VAL A 42 -9.12 -1.89 -40.02
N SER A 43 -9.41 -1.69 -41.30
CA SER A 43 -10.16 -2.54 -42.22
C SER A 43 -9.20 -3.38 -43.07
N CYS A 44 -9.57 -4.62 -43.38
CA CYS A 44 -9.72 -5.20 -44.74
C CYS A 44 -9.73 -6.73 -44.68
N GLY A 45 -10.61 -7.37 -45.45
CA GLY A 45 -10.61 -8.82 -45.64
C GLY A 45 -11.84 -9.35 -46.36
N SER A 46 -11.87 -9.17 -47.67
CA SER A 46 -12.91 -9.61 -48.63
C SER A 46 -13.14 -11.12 -48.65
N GLY A 47 -14.39 -11.54 -48.86
CA GLY A 47 -14.76 -12.93 -49.15
C GLY A 47 -16.19 -13.04 -49.64
N SER A 48 -16.36 -13.05 -50.96
CA SER A 48 -17.64 -13.14 -51.68
C SER A 48 -18.11 -14.60 -51.79
N SER A 49 -19.42 -14.83 -51.64
CA SER A 49 -20.18 -15.84 -52.41
C SER A 49 -21.67 -15.61 -52.25
N GLU A 50 -22.32 -15.30 -53.38
CA GLU A 50 -23.77 -15.25 -53.58
C GLU A 50 -24.41 -16.64 -53.47
N MET A 51 -25.62 -16.70 -52.90
CA MET A 51 -26.66 -17.62 -53.36
C MET A 51 -28.04 -17.02 -53.06
N GLN A 52 -28.95 -17.13 -54.02
CA GLN A 52 -30.13 -16.29 -54.20
C GLN A 52 -31.44 -17.12 -54.09
N VAL A 53 -32.44 -16.58 -53.38
CA VAL A 53 -33.94 -16.70 -53.56
C VAL A 53 -34.58 -18.08 -53.21
N PRO A 54 -35.90 -18.25 -52.87
CA PRO A 54 -37.04 -17.31 -52.79
C PRO A 54 -37.79 -17.16 -51.46
N ALA A 55 -38.68 -16.17 -51.49
CA ALA A 55 -39.65 -15.76 -50.48
C ALA A 55 -40.93 -16.61 -50.43
N THR A 56 -41.43 -16.77 -49.21
CA THR A 56 -42.81 -17.06 -48.79
C THR A 56 -42.86 -16.56 -47.34
N GLY A 57 -43.54 -15.48 -46.99
CA GLY A 57 -44.99 -15.35 -47.01
C GLY A 57 -45.56 -16.08 -45.79
N GLU A 58 -45.79 -15.38 -44.68
CA GLU A 58 -47.00 -15.51 -43.82
C GLU A 58 -46.87 -14.82 -42.45
N ALA A 59 -47.97 -14.13 -42.13
CA ALA A 59 -48.60 -13.93 -40.82
C ALA A 59 -47.78 -13.37 -39.64
N THR A 60 -48.03 -12.10 -39.37
CA THR A 60 -47.89 -11.43 -38.08
C THR A 60 -48.79 -12.08 -37.02
N PRO A 61 -48.27 -12.45 -35.84
CA PRO A 61 -49.07 -12.52 -34.63
C PRO A 61 -48.80 -11.29 -33.75
N ALA A 62 -49.89 -10.62 -33.36
CA ALA A 62 -49.88 -9.56 -32.36
C ALA A 62 -49.38 -10.11 -31.03
N ILE A 63 -48.19 -9.68 -30.60
CA ILE A 63 -47.71 -9.90 -29.23
C ILE A 63 -48.29 -8.78 -28.37
N VAL A 64 -49.24 -9.17 -27.53
CA VAL A 64 -49.76 -8.37 -26.43
C VAL A 64 -48.65 -8.21 -25.40
N ASN A 65 -48.16 -6.98 -25.20
CA ASN A 65 -47.31 -6.62 -24.07
C ASN A 65 -48.17 -6.47 -22.80
N PRO A 66 -48.01 -7.28 -21.76
CA PRO A 66 -48.26 -6.81 -20.41
C PRO A 66 -47.02 -6.03 -19.95
N LEU A 67 -47.11 -4.69 -19.99
CA LEU A 67 -46.28 -3.84 -19.15
C LEU A 67 -46.62 -4.13 -17.68
N THR A 68 -45.91 -5.07 -17.07
CA THR A 68 -45.72 -5.10 -15.62
C THR A 68 -44.25 -4.81 -15.38
N ASN A 69 -44.00 -3.55 -15.02
CA ASN A 69 -42.75 -3.06 -14.50
C ASN A 69 -42.53 -3.73 -13.13
N PRO A 70 -41.55 -4.62 -12.93
CA PRO A 70 -41.11 -4.92 -11.58
C PRO A 70 -40.39 -3.67 -11.09
N ASP A 71 -41.01 -3.02 -10.11
CA ASP A 71 -40.39 -2.00 -9.28
C ASP A 71 -39.12 -2.59 -8.67
N SER A 72 -38.00 -2.45 -9.39
CA SER A 72 -36.67 -2.72 -8.87
C SER A 72 -36.31 -1.57 -7.94
N GLY A 73 -36.94 -1.57 -6.76
CA GLY A 73 -36.42 -0.91 -5.58
C GLY A 73 -35.11 -1.60 -5.20
N LEU A 74 -34.03 -1.27 -5.92
CA LEU A 74 -32.68 -1.47 -5.43
C LEU A 74 -32.49 -0.49 -4.28
N SER A 75 -32.76 -0.98 -3.07
CA SER A 75 -32.38 -0.32 -1.84
C SER A 75 -30.89 -0.06 -1.88
N ASN A 76 -30.49 1.21 -1.82
CA ASN A 76 -29.10 1.66 -1.75
C ASN A 76 -28.45 1.42 -0.37
N ASP A 77 -28.98 0.50 0.45
CA ASP A 77 -28.67 0.43 1.89
C ASP A 77 -27.63 -0.62 2.31
N THR A 78 -27.04 -1.38 1.39
CA THR A 78 -26.15 -2.51 1.78
C THR A 78 -24.65 -2.21 1.70
N GLN A 79 -24.22 -1.00 1.33
CA GLN A 79 -22.78 -0.68 1.28
C GLN A 79 -22.22 0.03 2.52
N ASN A 80 -23.05 0.44 3.48
CA ASN A 80 -22.59 1.23 4.64
C ASN A 80 -22.51 0.48 5.97
N ASN A 81 -22.88 -0.82 6.04
CA ASN A 81 -22.88 -1.57 7.31
C ASN A 81 -21.55 -2.26 7.66
N ASP A 82 -20.53 -2.19 6.80
CA ASP A 82 -19.23 -2.82 7.08
C ASP A 82 -18.25 -1.90 7.84
N LEU A 83 -18.53 -0.60 7.89
CA LEU A 83 -17.80 0.38 8.71
C LEU A 83 -18.51 0.56 10.05
N ASN A 84 -18.62 -0.53 10.82
CA ASN A 84 -19.03 -0.45 12.22
C ASN A 84 -17.87 0.12 13.05
N ASP A 85 -18.17 0.80 14.15
CA ASP A 85 -17.19 1.41 15.05
C ASP A 85 -16.23 0.35 15.61
N ARG A 86 -15.03 0.28 15.01
CA ARG A 86 -13.97 -0.66 15.38
C ARG A 86 -13.07 -0.03 16.43
N LEU A 87 -13.04 -0.61 17.62
CA LEU A 87 -12.03 -0.28 18.62
C LEU A 87 -10.68 -0.92 18.24
N LEU A 88 -9.70 -0.08 17.92
CA LEU A 88 -8.34 -0.49 17.57
C LEU A 88 -7.43 -0.26 18.76
N ASP A 89 -7.05 -1.36 19.42
CA ASP A 89 -6.20 -1.33 20.60
C ASP A 89 -4.87 -2.03 20.33
N ARG A 90 -3.78 -1.26 20.42
CA ARG A 90 -2.42 -1.78 20.25
C ARG A 90 -2.09 -2.88 21.26
N SER A 91 -2.63 -2.81 22.47
CA SER A 91 -2.35 -3.74 23.56
C SER A 91 -3.10 -5.07 23.44
N ALA A 92 -4.05 -5.17 22.51
CA ALA A 92 -4.76 -6.42 22.24
C ALA A 92 -3.80 -7.53 21.77
N SER A 93 -4.01 -8.76 22.26
CA SER A 93 -3.15 -9.91 21.93
C SER A 93 -3.23 -10.35 20.47
N THR A 94 -4.25 -9.89 19.74
CA THR A 94 -4.46 -10.18 18.31
C THR A 94 -3.82 -9.14 17.38
N THR A 95 -3.21 -8.10 17.96
CA THR A 95 -2.46 -7.09 17.23
C THR A 95 -1.03 -7.57 16.98
N THR A 96 -0.67 -7.76 15.72
CA THR A 96 0.72 -8.06 15.32
C THR A 96 1.43 -6.80 14.84
N VAL A 97 2.74 -6.75 15.04
CA VAL A 97 3.58 -5.61 14.63
C VAL A 97 4.75 -6.08 13.80
N LEU A 98 4.94 -5.39 12.68
CA LEU A 98 6.07 -5.55 11.79
C LEU A 98 6.82 -4.21 11.69
N GLU A 99 8.15 -4.24 11.76
CA GLU A 99 9.02 -3.09 11.55
C GLU A 99 9.90 -3.37 10.33
N ILE A 100 10.03 -2.38 9.47
CA ILE A 100 10.76 -2.45 8.21
C ILE A 100 11.62 -1.20 8.12
N ASP A 101 12.93 -1.38 8.16
CA ASP A 101 13.93 -0.31 8.24
C ASP A 101 15.01 -0.44 7.13
N SER A 102 14.83 -1.43 6.26
CA SER A 102 15.77 -1.81 5.21
C SER A 102 15.02 -2.39 4.01
N CYS A 103 15.53 -2.12 2.80
CA CYS A 103 15.12 -2.82 1.59
C CYS A 103 16.31 -3.49 0.90
N PHE A 104 16.03 -4.52 0.10
CA PHE A 104 17.03 -5.11 -0.79
C PHE A 104 17.22 -4.20 -2.02
N CYS A 105 17.85 -3.05 -1.80
CA CYS A 105 18.01 -1.96 -2.76
C CYS A 105 19.42 -1.36 -2.63
N LEU A 106 19.77 -0.39 -3.49
CA LEU A 106 21.12 0.19 -3.49
C LEU A 106 21.45 1.00 -2.22
N ALA A 107 20.42 1.45 -1.48
CA ALA A 107 20.59 2.04 -0.16
C ALA A 107 20.35 0.97 0.91
N PRO A 108 21.23 0.82 1.91
CA PRO A 108 21.06 -0.20 2.95
C PRO A 108 19.86 0.05 3.86
N HIS A 109 19.44 1.31 3.99
CA HIS A 109 18.32 1.72 4.84
C HIS A 109 17.34 2.62 4.08
N THR A 110 16.06 2.53 4.50
CA THR A 110 14.96 3.38 4.02
C THR A 110 14.32 4.10 5.20
N ASP A 111 13.27 4.86 4.91
CA ASP A 111 12.31 5.26 5.94
C ASP A 111 11.88 4.03 6.75
N THR A 112 11.81 4.18 8.08
CA THR A 112 11.36 3.11 8.95
C THR A 112 9.84 3.07 8.93
N THR A 113 9.27 1.92 8.56
CA THR A 113 7.83 1.68 8.56
C THR A 113 7.44 0.68 9.64
N LYS A 114 6.53 1.08 10.54
CA LYS A 114 5.87 0.18 11.50
C LYS A 114 4.45 -0.10 11.05
N ILE A 115 4.11 -1.38 10.98
CA ILE A 115 2.80 -1.87 10.56
C ILE A 115 2.14 -2.56 11.74
N TYR A 116 1.00 -2.03 12.19
CA TYR A 116 0.14 -2.59 13.22
C TYR A 116 -1.06 -3.25 12.55
N ASN A 117 -1.14 -4.57 12.63
CA ASN A 117 -2.24 -5.33 12.06
C ASN A 117 -3.23 -5.74 13.15
N PHE A 118 -4.38 -5.08 13.20
CA PHE A 118 -5.49 -5.37 14.10
C PHE A 118 -6.35 -6.48 13.49
N THR A 119 -5.89 -7.73 13.67
CA THR A 119 -6.38 -8.91 12.94
C THR A 119 -7.89 -9.14 13.07
N ASP A 120 -8.45 -8.90 14.25
CA ASP A 120 -9.87 -9.11 14.54
C ASP A 120 -10.73 -8.00 13.94
N GLN A 121 -10.22 -6.76 13.95
CA GLN A 121 -10.91 -5.58 13.44
C GLN A 121 -10.72 -5.40 11.93
N LYS A 122 -9.97 -6.27 11.26
CA LYS A 122 -9.67 -6.18 9.82
C LYS A 122 -9.17 -4.78 9.46
N ALA A 123 -8.17 -4.32 10.21
CA ALA A 123 -7.62 -2.98 10.07
C ALA A 123 -6.10 -3.01 10.17
N VAL A 124 -5.44 -2.13 9.43
CA VAL A 124 -3.98 -2.00 9.44
C VAL A 124 -3.61 -0.53 9.58
N LEU A 125 -2.83 -0.20 10.60
CA LEU A 125 -2.23 1.12 10.79
C LEU A 125 -0.77 1.05 10.36
N VAL A 126 -0.39 1.92 9.42
CA VAL A 126 0.96 2.06 8.88
C VAL A 126 1.53 3.38 9.36
N LEU A 127 2.62 3.35 10.13
CA LEU A 127 3.41 4.51 10.55
C LEU A 127 4.70 4.51 9.76
N THR A 128 5.10 5.65 9.22
CA THR A 128 6.38 5.83 8.52
C THR A 128 7.13 6.99 9.15
N PHE A 129 8.36 6.72 9.55
CA PHE A 129 9.34 7.69 10.06
C PHE A 129 10.35 7.95 8.96
N ASP A 130 10.48 9.20 8.53
CA ASP A 130 11.51 9.55 7.56
C ASP A 130 12.92 9.29 8.11
N ASN A 131 13.86 9.16 7.18
CA ASN A 131 15.27 8.97 7.51
C ASN A 131 16.16 10.14 7.05
N GLU A 132 15.55 11.28 6.72
CA GLU A 132 16.26 12.45 6.19
C GLU A 132 17.12 13.14 7.26
N ASP A 133 16.59 13.27 8.48
CA ASP A 133 17.31 13.81 9.63
C ASP A 133 16.73 13.34 10.97
N ILE A 134 17.35 13.79 12.07
CA ILE A 134 17.00 13.36 13.44
C ILE A 134 15.65 13.87 13.95
N ARG A 135 14.91 14.67 13.18
CA ARG A 135 13.54 15.09 13.51
C ARG A 135 12.57 13.92 13.35
N PHE A 136 12.82 13.05 12.37
CA PHE A 136 12.01 11.88 12.02
C PHE A 136 10.57 12.29 11.70
N ASP A 137 10.36 13.11 10.66
CA ASP A 137 9.01 13.53 10.30
C ASP A 137 8.16 12.27 10.07
N THR A 138 6.99 12.24 10.70
CA THR A 138 6.20 11.02 10.81
C THR A 138 4.89 11.18 10.05
N THR A 139 4.51 10.14 9.32
CA THR A 139 3.18 10.04 8.70
C THR A 139 2.50 8.76 9.13
N ALA A 140 1.18 8.76 9.17
CA ALA A 140 0.44 7.53 9.41
C ALA A 140 -0.86 7.43 8.64
N ARG A 141 -1.20 6.19 8.26
CA ARG A 141 -2.44 5.84 7.58
C ARG A 141 -3.08 4.63 8.19
N LEU A 142 -4.39 4.71 8.36
CA LEU A 142 -5.23 3.61 8.80
C LEU A 142 -6.03 3.08 7.61
N HIS A 143 -5.90 1.79 7.37
CA HIS A 143 -6.61 1.07 6.31
C HIS A 143 -7.64 0.14 6.95
N LEU A 144 -8.91 0.31 6.61
CA LEU A 144 -9.99 -0.58 7.03
C LEU A 144 -10.36 -1.51 5.89
N PHE A 145 -10.42 -2.79 6.15
CA PHE A 145 -10.84 -3.83 5.19
C PHE A 145 -12.29 -4.24 5.45
N ALA A 146 -12.94 -4.82 4.44
CA ALA A 146 -14.28 -5.38 4.63
C ALA A 146 -14.26 -6.50 5.69
N SER A 147 -15.36 -6.66 6.42
CA SER A 147 -15.48 -7.66 7.49
C SER A 147 -15.31 -9.10 6.97
N THR A 148 -15.57 -9.30 5.68
CA THR A 148 -15.47 -10.58 4.95
C THR A 148 -14.06 -10.90 4.45
N GLU A 149 -13.12 -9.95 4.50
CA GLU A 149 -11.74 -10.18 4.06
C GLU A 149 -11.02 -11.20 4.95
N SER A 150 -10.27 -12.09 4.32
CA SER A 150 -9.52 -13.11 5.03
C SER A 150 -8.25 -12.52 5.65
N SER A 151 -7.81 -13.07 6.78
CA SER A 151 -6.54 -12.67 7.39
C SER A 151 -5.34 -12.92 6.46
N GLU A 152 -5.41 -13.96 5.62
CA GLU A 152 -4.42 -14.23 4.58
C GLU A 152 -4.40 -13.12 3.53
N GLY A 153 -5.56 -12.71 2.99
CA GLY A 153 -5.66 -11.62 2.02
C GLY A 153 -5.08 -10.31 2.54
N ILE A 154 -5.34 -9.96 3.80
CA ILE A 154 -4.75 -8.78 4.46
C ILE A 154 -3.25 -8.95 4.64
N SER A 155 -2.77 -10.14 5.00
CA SER A 155 -1.32 -10.41 5.13
C SER A 155 -0.59 -10.28 3.79
N LEU A 156 -1.21 -10.72 2.70
CA LEU A 156 -0.69 -10.51 1.35
C LEU A 156 -0.67 -9.02 0.97
N TRP A 157 -1.68 -8.26 1.38
CA TRP A 157 -1.70 -6.81 1.18
C TRP A 157 -0.57 -6.12 1.97
N ILE A 158 -0.36 -6.50 3.23
CA ILE A 158 0.76 -6.02 4.05
C ILE A 158 2.09 -6.34 3.36
N ASN A 159 2.25 -7.56 2.85
CA ASN A 159 3.47 -7.95 2.14
C ASN A 159 3.71 -7.09 0.90
N ASN A 160 2.66 -6.77 0.14
CA ASN A 160 2.75 -5.90 -1.03
C ASN A 160 3.18 -4.45 -0.70
N LEU A 161 3.16 -4.02 0.58
CA LEU A 161 3.65 -2.69 0.96
C LEU A 161 5.18 -2.56 0.89
N TYR A 162 5.90 -3.66 1.06
CA TYR A 162 7.37 -3.66 1.16
C TYR A 162 8.05 -4.71 0.25
N SER A 163 7.27 -5.39 -0.58
CA SER A 163 7.77 -6.26 -1.64
C SER A 163 7.47 -5.67 -3.02
N ASP A 164 7.83 -6.40 -4.09
CA ASP A 164 7.52 -6.05 -5.49
C ASP A 164 6.02 -6.17 -5.84
N ALA A 165 5.13 -6.14 -4.85
CA ALA A 165 3.68 -6.23 -4.99
C ALA A 165 3.21 -7.46 -5.81
N LEU A 166 3.82 -8.62 -5.54
CA LEU A 166 3.62 -9.84 -6.34
C LEU A 166 2.26 -10.53 -6.12
N PHE A 167 1.51 -10.15 -5.08
CA PHE A 167 0.25 -10.80 -4.71
C PHE A 167 -0.96 -10.04 -5.27
N SER A 168 -1.35 -10.36 -6.51
CA SER A 168 -2.49 -9.74 -7.19
C SER A 168 -3.86 -10.07 -6.55
N ASN A 169 -3.92 -11.14 -5.77
CA ASN A 169 -5.09 -11.58 -5.01
C ASN A 169 -5.14 -11.04 -3.57
N ALA A 170 -4.26 -10.11 -3.21
CA ALA A 170 -4.29 -9.45 -1.91
C ALA A 170 -5.63 -8.72 -1.67
N ALA A 171 -6.01 -8.62 -0.39
CA ALA A 171 -7.18 -7.86 0.03
C ALA A 171 -7.03 -6.39 -0.38
N LYS A 172 -8.17 -5.69 -0.50
CA LYS A 172 -8.18 -4.25 -0.80
C LYS A 172 -8.82 -3.49 0.35
N PRO A 173 -8.20 -2.41 0.85
CA PRO A 173 -8.85 -1.54 1.82
C PRO A 173 -10.18 -1.01 1.28
N LEU A 174 -11.22 -1.09 2.10
CA LEU A 174 -12.51 -0.44 1.87
C LEU A 174 -12.40 1.07 2.11
N ALA A 175 -11.60 1.46 3.11
CA ALA A 175 -11.37 2.85 3.47
C ALA A 175 -9.92 3.08 3.88
N ASP A 176 -9.48 4.31 3.69
CA ASP A 176 -8.13 4.80 3.98
C ASP A 176 -8.24 6.16 4.65
N PHE A 177 -7.69 6.26 5.87
CA PHE A 177 -7.73 7.45 6.69
C PHE A 177 -6.31 7.93 6.93
N ALA A 178 -6.04 9.19 6.61
CA ALA A 178 -4.86 9.87 7.13
C ALA A 178 -5.06 10.12 8.62
N ILE A 179 -4.07 9.72 9.42
CA ILE A 179 -3.98 10.09 10.83
C ILE A 179 -3.34 11.47 10.87
N ALA A 180 -3.88 12.37 11.71
CA ALA A 180 -3.41 13.75 11.74
C ALA A 180 -2.01 13.83 12.33
N ASP A 181 -1.12 14.62 11.71
CA ASP A 181 0.30 14.69 12.08
C ASP A 181 0.52 15.09 13.56
N ASP A 182 -0.38 15.90 14.12
CA ASP A 182 -0.33 16.35 15.52
C ASP A 182 -0.71 15.27 16.55
N THR A 183 -1.27 14.14 16.10
CA THR A 183 -1.57 13.00 16.98
C THR A 183 -0.35 12.12 17.24
N ILE A 184 0.75 12.31 16.51
CA ILE A 184 1.96 11.49 16.66
C ILE A 184 3.09 12.37 17.19
N SER A 185 3.68 11.94 18.30
CA SER A 185 4.74 12.69 18.97
C SER A 185 5.93 11.80 19.28
N ILE A 186 7.12 12.24 18.87
CA ILE A 186 8.38 11.59 19.27
C ILE A 186 8.81 12.17 20.61
N THR A 187 8.74 11.33 21.65
CA THR A 187 8.95 11.71 23.04
C THR A 187 10.41 11.61 23.45
N SER A 188 11.18 10.70 22.86
CA SER A 188 12.62 10.58 23.10
C SER A 188 13.38 10.04 21.90
N ARG A 189 14.69 10.33 21.86
CA ARG A 189 15.63 9.92 20.82
C ARG A 189 16.94 9.53 21.48
N ALA A 190 17.48 8.35 21.16
CA ALA A 190 18.75 7.88 21.66
C ALA A 190 19.59 7.32 20.50
N LEU A 191 20.76 7.91 20.26
CA LEU A 191 21.75 7.35 19.34
C LEU A 191 22.19 5.98 19.86
N LEU A 192 22.02 4.94 19.05
CA LEU A 192 22.45 3.58 19.35
C LEU A 192 23.88 3.35 18.87
N GLU A 193 24.13 3.66 17.60
CA GLU A 193 25.42 3.48 16.95
C GLU A 193 25.57 4.43 15.76
N SER A 194 26.81 4.70 15.41
CA SER A 194 27.20 5.31 14.14
C SER A 194 28.02 4.30 13.37
N ALA A 195 27.54 3.88 12.20
CA ALA A 195 28.21 2.93 11.34
C ALA A 195 28.77 3.64 10.10
N GLU A 196 30.08 3.52 9.88
CA GLU A 196 30.67 3.85 8.58
C GLU A 196 30.51 2.64 7.66
N ALA A 197 29.48 2.61 6.80
CA ALA A 197 29.25 1.46 5.91
C ALA A 197 30.29 1.43 4.78
N THR A 198 30.74 2.60 4.30
CA THR A 198 31.91 2.83 3.43
C THR A 198 32.38 4.30 3.53
N ALA A 199 33.51 4.67 2.90
CA ALA A 199 34.05 6.05 2.88
C ALA A 199 33.10 7.14 2.31
N ALA A 200 31.91 6.77 1.83
CA ALA A 200 30.94 7.70 1.25
C ALA A 200 29.52 7.61 1.86
N GLU A 201 29.21 6.60 2.68
CA GLU A 201 27.86 6.36 3.18
C GLU A 201 27.95 5.84 4.62
N GLY A 202 27.78 6.74 5.59
CA GLY A 202 27.61 6.40 7.00
C GLY A 202 26.13 6.50 7.39
N TYR A 203 25.73 5.76 8.41
CA TYR A 203 24.40 5.87 9.03
C TYR A 203 24.53 5.99 10.54
N ASP A 204 23.70 6.86 11.11
CA ASP A 204 23.46 6.94 12.54
C ASP A 204 22.13 6.25 12.83
N SER A 205 22.19 5.18 13.63
CA SER A 205 21.02 4.43 14.07
C SER A 205 20.50 5.03 15.37
N TYR A 206 19.23 5.43 15.41
CA TYR A 206 18.56 5.99 16.57
C TYR A 206 17.43 5.06 17.03
N ARG A 207 17.34 4.85 18.34
CA ARG A 207 16.10 4.38 18.96
C ARG A 207 15.24 5.60 19.26
N ILE A 208 14.01 5.58 18.76
CA ILE A 208 13.01 6.59 19.10
C ILE A 208 11.95 5.98 20.00
N GLU A 209 11.43 6.79 20.92
CA GLU A 209 10.19 6.52 21.63
C GLU A 209 9.15 7.49 21.11
N PHE A 210 7.95 7.00 20.84
CA PHE A 210 6.87 7.82 20.31
C PHE A 210 5.53 7.46 20.95
N SER A 211 4.59 8.41 20.90
CA SER A 211 3.20 8.22 21.28
C SER A 211 2.29 8.54 20.11
N VAL A 212 1.19 7.80 20.04
CA VAL A 212 0.05 8.08 19.17
C VAL A 212 -1.13 8.40 20.08
N ASP A 213 -1.69 9.59 19.94
CA ASP A 213 -2.88 9.99 20.67
C ASP A 213 -4.11 9.25 20.13
N GLY A 214 -5.12 9.09 20.99
CA GLY A 214 -6.36 8.46 20.57
C GLY A 214 -7.09 9.29 19.52
N GLN A 215 -7.61 8.65 18.48
CA GLN A 215 -8.35 9.29 17.40
C GLN A 215 -9.57 8.45 17.03
N SER A 216 -10.67 9.10 16.64
CA SER A 216 -11.85 8.44 16.10
C SER A 216 -12.30 9.11 14.80
N ALA A 217 -12.91 8.35 13.90
CA ALA A 217 -13.61 8.89 12.74
C ALA A 217 -15.06 8.40 12.74
N ASP A 218 -16.01 9.35 12.75
CA ASP A 218 -17.48 9.21 12.64
C ASP A 218 -17.99 7.77 12.45
N SER A 219 -18.05 7.01 13.55
CA SER A 219 -18.54 5.61 13.62
C SER A 219 -17.80 4.56 12.77
N ALA A 220 -16.71 4.90 12.10
CA ALA A 220 -15.88 3.95 11.35
C ALA A 220 -14.85 3.24 12.24
N TYR A 221 -14.19 3.99 13.14
CA TYR A 221 -13.22 3.44 14.07
C TYR A 221 -12.96 4.36 15.26
N THR A 222 -12.41 3.75 16.30
CA THR A 222 -11.80 4.40 17.47
C THR A 222 -10.42 3.78 17.70
N LEU A 223 -9.35 4.54 17.45
CA LEU A 223 -7.97 4.18 17.76
C LEU A 223 -7.66 4.59 19.20
N SER A 224 -7.37 3.61 20.05
CA SER A 224 -6.85 3.86 21.39
C SER A 224 -5.44 4.42 21.29
N GLY A 225 -5.16 5.47 22.06
CA GLY A 225 -3.81 6.03 22.14
C GLY A 225 -2.83 5.01 22.73
N PHE A 226 -1.58 5.04 22.28
CA PHE A 226 -0.53 4.12 22.73
C PHE A 226 0.86 4.76 22.63
N SER A 227 1.86 4.06 23.17
CA SER A 227 3.26 4.41 22.99
C SER A 227 4.06 3.18 22.59
N ASP A 228 5.10 3.39 21.79
CA ASP A 228 5.96 2.33 21.27
C ASP A 228 7.34 2.90 20.91
N THR A 229 8.22 2.05 20.39
CA THR A 229 9.58 2.41 19.99
C THR A 229 9.89 1.94 18.58
N ALA A 230 10.79 2.62 17.87
CA ALA A 230 11.27 2.22 16.56
C ALA A 230 12.79 2.44 16.45
N THR A 231 13.43 1.76 15.52
CA THR A 231 14.81 2.07 15.10
C THR A 231 14.78 2.82 13.78
N VAL A 232 15.46 3.96 13.69
CA VAL A 232 15.54 4.80 12.48
C VAL A 232 17.00 5.07 12.13
N HIS A 233 17.34 4.96 10.85
CA HIS A 233 18.71 5.08 10.36
C HIS A 233 18.89 6.33 9.50
N VAL A 234 19.49 7.36 10.06
CA VAL A 234 19.74 8.63 9.35
C VAL A 234 21.06 8.56 8.62
N GLN A 235 21.11 9.01 7.37
CA GLN A 235 22.37 9.09 6.65
C GLN A 235 23.31 10.12 7.30
N SER A 236 24.46 9.68 7.78
CA SER A 236 25.49 10.55 8.36
C SER A 236 26.21 11.28 7.22
N ASN A 237 26.08 12.61 7.16
CA ASN A 237 26.83 13.47 6.24
C ASN A 237 28.30 13.61 6.71
N THR A 238 29.03 12.51 6.83
CA THR A 238 30.43 12.53 7.33
C THR A 238 31.44 13.03 6.29
N GLY A 239 30.99 13.47 5.10
CA GLY A 239 31.84 13.88 3.98
C GLY A 239 32.09 15.38 3.79
N ALA A 240 31.54 16.27 4.63
CA ALA A 240 31.81 17.70 4.52
C ALA A 240 33.08 18.10 5.30
N THR A 241 34.24 17.69 4.79
CA THR A 241 35.53 18.25 5.21
C THR A 241 35.50 19.76 4.97
N SER A 242 35.53 20.51 6.06
CA SER A 242 35.76 21.96 6.07
C SER A 242 37.11 22.23 5.41
N GLY A 243 37.07 22.89 4.24
CA GLY A 243 38.25 23.45 3.58
C GLY A 243 38.65 24.79 4.18
#